data_AF-A0AAD9BYS1-F1
#
_entry.id   AF-A0AAD9BYS1-F1
#
_cell.length_a   1.000
_cell.length_b   1.000
_cell.length_c   1.000
_cell.angle_alpha   90.00
_cell.angle_beta   90.00
_cell.angle_gamma   90.00
#
_symmetry.space_group_name_H-M   'P 1'
#
loop_
_entity.id
_entity.type
_entity.pdbx_description
1 polymer ?
#
loop_
_entity_poly.entity_id
_entity_poly.type
_entity_poly.pdbx_seq_one_letter_code
_entity_poly.pdbx_strand_id
1 'polypeptide(L)'
;MQTWTALKSYFISLGDECPKQVQALLKLNRDSTVEDEDIVEIYLLFCNNILSLFEEVVKSLESNRTTCVELYSIMDEFRQKLIQRRDDQFYGYLTRQKLQRLLPHDAHMARAEFTAFLNTAISYVEKWFDFSEENWLFSLQPLLLQHGNLTFNQIEKVATKLNLINKLKMNELYDECTTANTILRRLREEYSDAWKSKGVAARWMAVFKEVDVPNMLSIMRHILSIPASTGYVERIFSRMTNKWSDCRSRCSVELIRSELLITLNFEQTCPEFHTTALKDKELLSAARSNKKYSWKKK
;
A
#
# COMPACT_ATOMS: atom_id res chain seq x y z
N MET A 1 -22.78 -0.34 9.98
CA MET A 1 -23.59 -1.30 9.21
C MET A 1 -25.06 -0.93 9.35
N GLN A 2 -25.54 0.09 8.61
CA GLN A 2 -26.94 0.56 8.70
C GLN A 2 -27.94 -0.41 8.06
N THR A 3 -27.44 -1.41 7.33
CA THR A 3 -28.22 -2.32 6.50
C THR A 3 -28.49 -3.68 7.13
N TRP A 4 -28.05 -3.95 8.37
CA TRP A 4 -28.25 -5.26 9.02
C TRP A 4 -29.72 -5.67 9.06
N THR A 5 -30.61 -4.77 9.48
CA THR A 5 -32.06 -5.00 9.51
C THR A 5 -32.61 -5.32 8.11
N ALA A 6 -32.16 -4.61 7.08
CA ALA A 6 -32.59 -4.86 5.70
C ALA A 6 -32.08 -6.19 5.16
N LEU A 7 -30.81 -6.52 5.44
CA LEU A 7 -30.16 -7.76 5.04
C LEU A 7 -30.83 -8.97 5.71
N LYS A 8 -31.16 -8.86 6.99
CA LYS A 8 -31.95 -9.85 7.73
C LYS A 8 -33.34 -10.03 7.10
N SER A 9 -34.09 -8.96 6.90
CA SER A 9 -35.43 -9.02 6.29
C SER A 9 -35.42 -9.68 4.92
N TYR A 10 -34.38 -9.42 4.12
CA TYR A 10 -34.20 -10.08 2.83
C TYR A 10 -34.03 -11.59 2.99
N PHE A 11 -33.11 -12.07 3.82
CA PHE A 11 -32.89 -13.51 3.99
C PHE A 11 -34.07 -14.22 4.65
N ILE A 12 -34.84 -13.54 5.51
CA ILE A 12 -36.10 -14.07 6.05
C ILE A 12 -37.16 -14.19 4.95
N SER A 13 -37.27 -13.19 4.06
CA SER A 13 -38.26 -13.22 2.97
C SER A 13 -38.04 -14.35 1.96
N LEU A 14 -36.82 -14.88 1.88
CA LEU A 14 -36.51 -16.03 1.02
C LEU A 14 -37.05 -17.36 1.56
N GLY A 15 -37.46 -17.43 2.84
CA GLY A 15 -38.06 -18.64 3.42
C GLY A 15 -37.21 -19.90 3.19
N ASP A 16 -37.83 -20.93 2.60
CA ASP A 16 -37.18 -22.22 2.29
C ASP A 16 -36.14 -22.15 1.17
N GLU A 17 -36.11 -21.05 0.40
CA GLU A 17 -35.09 -20.81 -0.65
C GLU A 17 -33.77 -20.27 -0.08
N CYS A 18 -33.76 -19.81 1.18
CA CYS A 18 -32.54 -19.37 1.83
C CYS A 18 -31.64 -20.58 2.18
N PRO A 19 -30.35 -20.60 1.78
CA PRO A 19 -29.45 -21.71 2.09
C PRO A 19 -29.39 -22.01 3.60
N LYS A 20 -29.54 -23.28 3.99
CA LYS A 20 -29.56 -23.71 5.40
C LYS A 20 -28.32 -23.26 6.19
N GLN A 21 -27.17 -23.20 5.53
CA GLN A 21 -25.92 -22.71 6.13
C GLN A 21 -26.00 -21.22 6.48
N VAL A 22 -26.63 -20.40 5.63
CA VAL A 22 -26.83 -18.96 5.88
C VAL A 22 -27.87 -18.77 6.99
N GLN A 23 -28.96 -19.54 6.98
CA GLN A 23 -29.95 -19.55 8.06
C GLN A 23 -29.30 -19.88 9.42
N ALA A 24 -28.44 -20.89 9.47
CA ALA A 24 -27.72 -21.28 10.68
C ALA A 24 -26.70 -20.22 11.12
N LEU A 25 -25.91 -19.69 10.19
CA LEU A 25 -24.88 -18.68 10.46
C LEU A 25 -25.48 -17.37 11.00
N LEU A 26 -26.58 -16.92 10.40
CA LEU A 26 -27.27 -15.69 10.77
C LEU A 26 -28.33 -15.90 11.86
N LYS A 27 -28.44 -17.13 12.40
CA LYS A 27 -29.43 -17.53 13.40
C LYS A 27 -30.86 -17.11 13.04
N LEU A 28 -31.28 -17.30 11.79
CA LEU A 28 -32.59 -16.87 11.25
C LEU A 28 -33.75 -17.84 11.57
N ASN A 29 -33.57 -18.77 12.52
CA ASN A 29 -34.57 -19.78 12.82
C ASN A 29 -35.79 -19.16 13.52
N ARG A 30 -36.99 -19.74 13.36
CA ARG A 30 -38.22 -19.21 13.98
C ARG A 30 -38.18 -19.12 15.51
N ASP A 31 -37.26 -19.84 16.15
CA ASP A 31 -37.05 -19.87 17.60
C ASP A 31 -35.89 -18.98 18.08
N SER A 32 -35.29 -18.16 17.20
CA SER A 32 -34.19 -17.26 17.59
C SER A 32 -34.69 -16.20 18.58
N THR A 33 -34.03 -16.09 19.72
CA THR A 33 -34.34 -15.05 20.71
C THR A 33 -33.77 -13.70 20.26
N VAL A 34 -34.25 -12.59 20.83
CA VAL A 34 -33.67 -11.25 20.59
C VAL A 34 -32.17 -11.22 20.93
N GLU A 35 -31.72 -12.03 21.88
CA GLU A 35 -30.32 -12.16 22.27
C GLU A 35 -29.47 -12.88 21.20
N ASP A 36 -30.02 -13.93 20.56
CA ASP A 36 -29.40 -14.61 19.43
C ASP A 36 -29.24 -13.69 18.20
N GLU A 37 -30.12 -12.72 18.05
CA GLU A 37 -30.06 -11.73 16.98
C GLU A 37 -29.01 -10.64 17.25
N ASP A 38 -28.88 -10.23 18.51
CA ASP A 38 -27.91 -9.22 18.92
C ASP A 38 -26.46 -9.73 18.84
N ILE A 39 -26.22 -11.02 19.11
CA ILE A 39 -24.86 -11.60 19.01
C ILE A 39 -24.35 -11.64 17.56
N VAL A 40 -25.17 -12.01 16.58
CA VAL A 40 -24.73 -12.04 15.16
C VAL A 40 -24.35 -10.64 14.69
N GLU A 41 -25.15 -9.63 15.02
CA GLU A 41 -24.86 -8.24 14.68
C GLU A 41 -23.53 -7.77 15.32
N ILE A 42 -23.26 -8.17 16.56
CA ILE A 42 -22.00 -7.86 17.26
C ILE A 42 -20.79 -8.41 16.49
N TYR A 43 -20.85 -9.65 16.01
CA TYR A 43 -19.76 -10.24 15.21
C TYR A 43 -19.58 -9.52 13.88
N LEU A 44 -20.67 -9.16 13.22
CA LEU A 44 -20.60 -8.41 11.95
C LEU A 44 -20.04 -7.01 12.16
N LEU A 45 -20.38 -6.33 13.26
CA LEU A 45 -19.82 -5.03 13.61
C LEU A 45 -18.32 -5.12 13.93
N PHE A 46 -17.90 -6.18 14.63
CA PHE A 46 -16.49 -6.48 14.85
C PHE A 46 -15.76 -6.69 13.51
N CYS A 47 -16.26 -7.58 12.66
CA CYS A 47 -15.70 -7.85 11.34
C CYS A 47 -15.59 -6.57 10.50
N ASN A 48 -16.65 -5.78 10.44
CA ASN A 48 -16.66 -4.52 9.70
C ASN A 48 -15.62 -3.52 10.24
N ASN A 49 -15.37 -3.49 11.54
CA ASN A 49 -14.35 -2.61 12.13
C ASN A 49 -12.92 -3.12 11.90
N ILE A 50 -12.69 -4.43 12.05
CA ILE A 50 -11.33 -4.98 11.97
C ILE A 50 -10.88 -5.11 10.51
N LEU A 51 -11.76 -5.52 9.60
CA LEU A 51 -11.44 -5.69 8.18
C LEU A 51 -11.12 -4.36 7.49
N SER A 52 -11.71 -3.25 7.94
CA SER A 52 -11.35 -1.94 7.38
C SER A 52 -9.88 -1.58 7.64
N LEU A 53 -9.30 -2.03 8.76
CA LEU A 53 -7.87 -1.82 9.02
C LEU A 53 -6.98 -2.60 8.04
N PHE A 54 -7.34 -3.85 7.76
CA PHE A 54 -6.63 -4.64 6.76
C PHE A 54 -6.76 -4.02 5.37
N GLU A 55 -7.96 -3.59 5.00
CA GLU A 55 -8.23 -2.95 3.71
C GLU A 55 -7.44 -1.65 3.54
N GLU A 56 -7.35 -0.81 4.57
CA GLU A 56 -6.54 0.42 4.56
C GLU A 56 -5.06 0.12 4.29
N VAL A 57 -4.51 -0.91 4.94
CA VAL A 57 -3.11 -1.32 4.75
C VAL A 57 -2.88 -1.88 3.36
N VAL A 58 -3.76 -2.76 2.88
CA VAL A 58 -3.68 -3.31 1.51
C VAL A 58 -3.70 -2.18 0.48
N LYS A 59 -4.64 -1.23 0.59
CA LYS A 59 -4.71 -0.05 -0.29
C LYS A 59 -3.43 0.79 -0.24
N SER A 60 -2.84 0.95 0.94
CA SER A 60 -1.58 1.66 1.11
C SER A 60 -0.43 0.94 0.41
N LEU A 61 -0.30 -0.37 0.57
CA LEU A 61 0.77 -1.18 -0.03
C LEU A 61 0.64 -1.32 -1.56
N GLU A 62 -0.58 -1.33 -2.08
CA GLU A 62 -0.87 -1.44 -3.53
C GLU A 62 -0.91 -0.09 -4.26
N SER A 63 -0.76 1.02 -3.53
CA SER A 63 -0.71 2.36 -4.07
C SER A 63 0.50 2.55 -4.98
N ASN A 64 0.31 3.25 -6.11
CA ASN A 64 1.38 3.58 -7.05
C ASN A 64 2.43 4.54 -6.51
N ARG A 65 2.16 5.16 -5.36
CA ARG A 65 3.03 6.18 -4.76
C ARG A 65 3.88 5.63 -3.62
N THR A 66 3.52 4.45 -3.10
CA THR A 66 4.21 3.84 -1.96
C THR A 66 5.56 3.31 -2.40
N THR A 67 6.59 3.71 -1.66
CA THR A 67 7.97 3.30 -1.89
C THR A 67 8.39 2.24 -0.89
N CYS A 68 9.44 1.48 -1.18
CA CYS A 68 9.96 0.47 -0.23
C CYS A 68 10.42 1.09 1.10
N VAL A 69 10.77 2.39 1.11
CA VAL A 69 11.14 3.17 2.30
C VAL A 69 9.99 3.24 3.32
N GLU A 70 8.75 3.23 2.85
CA GLU A 70 7.54 3.37 3.68
C GLU A 70 7.03 2.04 4.24
N LEU A 71 7.47 0.91 3.69
CA LEU A 71 6.93 -0.41 4.03
C LEU A 71 7.04 -0.75 5.51
N TYR A 72 8.20 -0.50 6.11
CA TYR A 72 8.39 -0.81 7.52
C TYR A 72 7.43 0.00 8.40
N SER A 73 7.29 1.31 8.15
CA SER A 73 6.38 2.17 8.92
C SER A 73 4.93 1.74 8.76
N ILE A 74 4.50 1.41 7.53
CA ILE A 74 3.13 0.96 7.25
C ILE A 74 2.82 -0.33 8.02
N MET A 75 3.73 -1.30 7.96
CA MET A 75 3.56 -2.59 8.61
C MET A 75 3.63 -2.48 10.13
N ASP A 76 4.56 -1.67 10.67
CA ASP A 76 4.67 -1.46 12.11
C ASP A 76 3.44 -0.71 12.65
N GLU A 77 2.98 0.35 11.99
CA GLU A 77 1.76 1.06 12.39
C GLU A 77 0.55 0.11 12.40
N PHE A 78 0.43 -0.77 11.40
CA PHE A 78 -0.62 -1.79 11.38
C PHE A 78 -0.52 -2.75 12.56
N ARG A 79 0.68 -3.28 12.82
CA ARG A 79 0.94 -4.17 13.96
C ARG A 79 0.62 -3.49 15.29
N GLN A 80 1.07 -2.26 15.51
CA GLN A 80 0.80 -1.49 16.72
C GLN A 80 -0.71 -1.25 16.89
N LYS A 81 -1.43 -0.93 15.81
CA LYS A 81 -2.89 -0.77 15.83
C LYS A 81 -3.62 -2.05 16.26
N LEU A 82 -3.13 -3.23 15.89
CA LEU A 82 -3.70 -4.51 16.32
C LEU A 82 -3.38 -4.81 17.79
N ILE A 83 -2.12 -4.61 18.19
CA ILE A 83 -1.65 -4.80 19.58
C ILE A 83 -2.43 -3.90 20.53
N GLN A 84 -2.50 -2.60 20.24
CA GLN A 84 -3.21 -1.64 21.08
C GLN A 84 -4.68 -2.01 21.25
N ARG A 85 -5.35 -2.44 20.16
CA ARG A 85 -6.75 -2.89 20.24
C ARG A 85 -6.94 -4.12 21.09
N ARG A 86 -6.01 -5.08 21.01
CA ARG A 86 -6.04 -6.29 21.86
C ARG A 86 -5.87 -5.89 23.32
N ASP A 87 -4.86 -5.08 23.62
CA ASP A 87 -4.50 -4.71 24.99
C ASP A 87 -5.59 -3.84 25.64
N ASP A 88 -6.19 -2.93 24.88
CA ASP A 88 -7.33 -2.11 25.31
C ASP A 88 -8.68 -2.86 25.27
N GLN A 89 -8.69 -4.10 24.76
CA GLN A 89 -9.91 -4.87 24.45
C GLN A 89 -10.93 -4.06 23.64
N PHE A 90 -10.44 -3.32 22.64
CA PHE A 90 -11.25 -2.47 21.77
C PHE A 90 -11.61 -3.17 20.46
N TYR A 91 -12.89 -3.53 20.32
CA TYR A 91 -13.44 -4.28 19.18
C TYR A 91 -14.31 -3.43 18.24
N GLY A 92 -14.18 -2.11 18.33
CA GLY A 92 -15.05 -1.14 17.67
C GLY A 92 -16.09 -0.53 18.61
N TYR A 93 -16.43 0.73 18.39
CA TYR A 93 -17.29 1.50 19.28
C TYR A 93 -18.72 0.92 19.36
N LEU A 94 -19.34 0.63 18.22
CA LEU A 94 -20.68 0.05 18.17
C LEU A 94 -20.70 -1.38 18.74
N THR A 95 -19.68 -2.19 18.43
CA THR A 95 -19.48 -3.51 19.02
C THR A 95 -19.45 -3.43 20.54
N ARG A 96 -18.68 -2.50 21.10
CA ARG A 96 -18.59 -2.28 22.55
C ARG A 96 -19.93 -1.85 23.16
N GLN A 97 -20.68 -0.96 22.52
CA GLN A 97 -22.00 -0.56 23.01
C GLN A 97 -22.99 -1.73 23.03
N LYS A 98 -22.99 -2.59 22.00
CA LYS A 98 -23.87 -3.75 21.94
C LYS A 98 -23.44 -4.87 22.90
N LEU A 99 -22.14 -5.11 23.08
CA LEU A 99 -21.62 -6.04 24.08
C LEU A 99 -22.06 -5.71 25.51
N GLN A 100 -22.29 -4.44 25.84
CA GLN A 100 -22.78 -4.03 27.17
C GLN A 100 -24.25 -4.42 27.43
N ARG A 101 -25.00 -4.76 26.38
CA ARG A 101 -26.43 -5.13 26.48
C ARG A 101 -26.65 -6.64 26.53
N LEU A 102 -25.61 -7.44 26.24
CA LEU A 102 -25.67 -8.89 26.32
C LEU A 102 -25.57 -9.40 27.76
N LEU A 103 -26.00 -10.64 27.95
CA LEU A 103 -25.73 -11.38 29.17
C LEU A 103 -24.21 -11.48 29.43
N PRO A 104 -23.77 -11.44 30.70
CA PRO A 104 -22.34 -11.44 31.04
C PRO A 104 -21.56 -12.62 30.43
N HIS A 105 -22.19 -13.80 30.34
CA HIS A 105 -21.56 -14.99 29.76
C HIS A 105 -21.29 -14.82 28.25
N ASP A 106 -22.29 -14.42 27.48
CA ASP A 106 -22.16 -14.25 26.02
C ASP A 106 -21.22 -13.10 25.66
N ALA A 107 -21.28 -12.00 26.41
CA ALA A 107 -20.34 -10.89 26.26
C ALA A 107 -18.89 -11.34 26.53
N HIS A 108 -18.67 -12.19 27.54
CA HIS A 108 -17.36 -12.73 27.84
C HIS A 108 -16.86 -13.66 26.72
N MET A 109 -17.72 -14.57 26.23
CA MET A 109 -17.39 -15.48 25.13
C MET A 109 -17.02 -14.69 23.86
N ALA A 110 -17.83 -13.71 23.45
CA ALA A 110 -17.53 -12.88 22.29
C ALA A 110 -16.20 -12.12 22.42
N ARG A 111 -15.90 -11.57 23.61
CA ARG A 111 -14.61 -10.90 23.87
C ARG A 111 -13.43 -11.86 23.74
N ALA A 112 -13.57 -13.08 24.26
CA ALA A 112 -12.53 -14.09 24.16
C ALA A 112 -12.25 -14.46 22.70
N GLU A 113 -13.29 -14.64 21.89
CA GLU A 113 -13.15 -14.92 20.46
C GLU A 113 -12.55 -13.75 19.68
N PHE A 114 -12.97 -12.51 19.95
CA PHE A 114 -12.38 -11.32 19.32
C PHE A 114 -10.91 -11.14 19.70
N THR A 115 -10.56 -11.44 20.96
CA THR A 115 -9.16 -11.45 21.41
C THR A 115 -8.36 -12.53 20.69
N ALA A 116 -8.92 -13.74 20.55
CA ALA A 116 -8.29 -14.84 19.83
C ALA A 116 -8.06 -14.50 18.35
N PHE A 117 -9.00 -13.81 17.71
CA PHE A 117 -8.83 -13.28 16.36
C PHE A 117 -7.64 -12.31 16.29
N LEU A 118 -7.58 -11.32 17.19
CA LEU A 118 -6.48 -10.34 17.21
C LEU A 118 -5.13 -11.02 17.47
N ASN A 119 -5.05 -11.98 18.39
CA ASN A 119 -3.84 -12.76 18.63
C ASN A 119 -3.39 -13.52 17.38
N THR A 120 -4.34 -14.13 16.66
CA THR A 120 -4.06 -14.83 15.40
C THR A 120 -3.56 -13.87 14.32
N ALA A 121 -4.20 -12.72 14.18
CA ALA A 121 -3.81 -11.68 13.23
C ALA A 121 -2.39 -11.15 13.52
N ILE A 122 -2.09 -10.82 14.77
CA ILE A 122 -0.76 -10.35 15.20
C ILE A 122 0.29 -11.42 14.92
N SER A 123 0.03 -12.67 15.34
CA SER A 123 0.96 -13.79 15.12
C SER A 123 1.21 -14.03 13.63
N TYR A 124 0.18 -13.89 12.80
CA TYR A 124 0.32 -14.01 11.34
C TYR A 124 1.21 -12.90 10.79
N VAL A 125 0.96 -11.65 11.16
CA VAL A 125 1.75 -10.50 10.69
C VAL A 125 3.21 -10.62 11.13
N GLU A 126 3.48 -10.95 12.39
CA GLU A 126 4.84 -11.15 12.93
C GLU A 126 5.56 -12.36 12.35
N LYS A 127 4.82 -13.38 11.90
CA LYS A 127 5.40 -14.54 11.21
C LYS A 127 5.92 -14.19 9.81
N TRP A 128 5.21 -13.33 9.09
CA TRP A 128 5.47 -13.04 7.68
C TRP A 128 6.24 -11.74 7.43
N PHE A 129 6.34 -10.87 8.44
CA PHE A 129 7.09 -9.63 8.38
C PHE A 129 8.06 -9.52 9.55
N ASP A 130 9.33 -9.26 9.25
CA ASP A 130 10.38 -9.09 10.25
C ASP A 130 10.33 -7.67 10.84
N PHE A 131 9.88 -7.56 12.09
CA PHE A 131 9.85 -6.31 12.86
C PHE A 131 11.11 -6.07 13.68
N SER A 132 12.20 -6.81 13.42
CA SER A 132 13.48 -6.58 14.08
C SER A 132 14.25 -5.44 13.42
N GLU A 133 15.19 -4.87 14.17
CA GLU A 133 16.12 -3.87 13.65
C GLU A 133 17.12 -4.43 12.62
N GLU A 134 17.15 -5.76 12.46
CA GLU A 134 17.97 -6.44 11.46
C GLU A 134 17.36 -6.42 10.08
N ASN A 135 16.04 -6.24 9.98
CA ASN A 135 15.36 -6.05 8.71
C ASN A 135 15.96 -4.84 7.97
N TRP A 136 16.37 -5.03 6.72
CA TRP A 136 16.93 -3.96 5.90
C TRP A 136 15.94 -2.81 5.69
N LEU A 137 14.62 -3.09 5.68
CA LEU A 137 13.56 -2.08 5.59
C LEU A 137 13.54 -1.14 6.80
N PHE A 138 13.86 -1.65 8.01
CA PHE A 138 13.99 -0.82 9.21
C PHE A 138 15.09 0.24 9.03
N SER A 139 16.18 -0.13 8.37
CA SER A 139 17.32 0.77 8.14
C SER A 139 16.97 1.93 7.21
N LEU A 140 15.90 1.83 6.42
CA LEU A 140 15.48 2.87 5.47
C LEU A 140 14.69 4.02 6.10
N GLN A 141 14.18 3.86 7.32
CA GLN A 141 13.36 4.87 8.01
C GLN A 141 13.89 6.32 7.95
N PRO A 142 15.22 6.58 8.09
CA PRO A 142 15.77 7.93 7.98
C PRO A 142 15.49 8.60 6.63
N LEU A 143 15.34 7.81 5.56
CA LEU A 143 15.08 8.29 4.20
C LEU A 143 13.62 8.71 3.97
N LEU A 144 12.73 8.56 4.95
CA LEU A 144 11.37 9.13 4.88
C LEU A 144 11.39 10.66 4.87
N LEU A 145 12.44 11.26 5.44
CA LEU A 145 12.64 12.70 5.58
C LEU A 145 11.49 13.45 6.30
N GLN A 146 10.63 12.73 7.02
CA GLN A 146 9.50 13.31 7.76
C GLN A 146 10.00 14.16 8.94
N HIS A 147 10.95 13.64 9.72
CA HIS A 147 11.46 14.26 10.93
C HIS A 147 12.97 14.06 11.04
N GLY A 148 13.63 14.88 11.87
CA GLY A 148 15.04 14.71 12.22
C GLY A 148 16.04 14.95 11.08
N ASN A 149 17.32 14.99 11.45
CA ASN A 149 18.42 15.10 10.49
C ASN A 149 18.92 13.70 10.11
N LEU A 150 19.45 13.58 8.89
CA LEU A 150 20.18 12.41 8.43
C LEU A 150 21.52 12.33 9.14
N THR A 151 21.81 11.22 9.79
CA THR A 151 23.15 10.97 10.34
C THR A 151 23.96 10.09 9.38
N PHE A 152 25.28 10.28 9.34
CA PHE A 152 26.15 9.44 8.51
C PHE A 152 26.00 7.96 8.86
N ASN A 153 26.00 7.59 10.15
CA ASN A 153 25.84 6.19 10.59
C ASN A 153 24.56 5.54 10.06
N GLN A 154 23.45 6.29 10.00
CA GLN A 154 22.19 5.80 9.43
C GLN A 154 22.35 5.51 7.93
N ILE A 155 22.92 6.44 7.17
CA ILE A 155 23.09 6.28 5.72
C ILE A 155 24.16 5.22 5.39
N GLU A 156 25.19 5.09 6.21
CA GLU A 156 26.19 4.03 6.14
C GLU A 156 25.55 2.66 6.38
N LYS A 157 24.67 2.53 7.38
CA LYS A 157 23.90 1.29 7.63
C LYS A 157 23.03 0.92 6.42
N VAL A 158 22.37 1.90 5.80
CA VAL A 158 21.61 1.70 4.54
C VAL A 158 22.53 1.19 3.42
N ALA A 159 23.65 1.89 3.17
CA ALA A 159 24.60 1.52 2.12
C ALA A 159 25.17 0.11 2.35
N THR A 160 25.41 -0.27 3.60
CA THR A 160 25.88 -1.60 4.01
C THR A 160 24.84 -2.67 3.72
N LYS A 161 23.60 -2.51 4.21
CA LYS A 161 22.52 -3.49 4.02
C LYS A 161 22.14 -3.66 2.54
N LEU A 162 22.32 -2.63 1.71
CA LEU A 162 22.09 -2.67 0.26
C LEU A 162 23.33 -3.07 -0.56
N ASN A 163 24.45 -3.38 0.08
CA ASN A 163 25.72 -3.72 -0.57
C ASN A 163 26.19 -2.67 -1.61
N LEU A 164 26.07 -1.40 -1.23
CA LEU A 164 26.44 -0.24 -2.05
C LEU A 164 27.77 0.40 -1.65
N ILE A 165 28.39 0.01 -0.53
CA ILE A 165 29.61 0.64 0.02
C ILE A 165 30.70 0.81 -1.06
N ASN A 166 30.98 -0.25 -1.82
CA ASN A 166 32.05 -0.22 -2.84
C ASN A 166 31.73 0.64 -4.07
N LYS A 167 30.48 1.09 -4.22
CA LYS A 167 30.02 1.94 -5.33
C LYS A 167 29.90 3.41 -4.93
N LEU A 168 30.07 3.69 -3.64
CA LEU A 168 29.89 5.02 -3.06
C LEU A 168 31.23 5.53 -2.55
N LYS A 169 31.42 6.84 -2.65
CA LYS A 169 32.54 7.51 -2.02
C LYS A 169 32.13 7.91 -0.61
N MET A 170 32.43 7.05 0.36
CA MET A 170 31.91 7.17 1.73
C MET A 170 32.33 8.46 2.45
N ASN A 171 33.54 8.98 2.19
CA ASN A 171 33.96 10.27 2.75
C ASN A 171 33.12 11.43 2.18
N GLU A 172 32.88 11.45 0.87
CA GLU A 172 32.02 12.47 0.25
C GLU A 172 30.56 12.32 0.74
N LEU A 173 30.09 11.09 0.97
CA LEU A 173 28.76 10.82 1.51
C LEU A 173 28.54 11.43 2.92
N TYR A 174 29.57 11.49 3.75
CA TYR A 174 29.52 12.19 5.04
C TYR A 174 29.26 13.70 4.85
N ASP A 175 29.98 14.33 3.93
CA ASP A 175 29.81 15.75 3.62
C ASP A 175 28.43 16.02 2.98
N GLU A 176 27.96 15.10 2.12
CA GLU A 176 26.63 15.15 1.53
C GLU A 176 25.53 15.09 2.62
N CYS A 177 25.71 14.31 3.69
CA CYS A 177 24.76 14.28 4.81
C CYS A 177 24.61 15.65 5.47
N THR A 178 25.73 16.31 5.76
CA THR A 178 25.74 17.64 6.36
C THR A 178 25.07 18.67 5.45
N THR A 179 25.36 18.59 4.16
CA THR A 179 24.81 19.49 3.15
C THR A 179 23.30 19.29 2.99
N ALA A 180 22.85 18.03 2.84
CA ALA A 180 21.44 17.68 2.74
C ALA A 180 20.64 18.13 3.97
N ASN A 181 21.19 17.98 5.18
CA ASN A 181 20.54 18.45 6.40
C ASN A 181 20.29 19.96 6.44
N THR A 182 21.22 20.75 5.90
CA THR A 182 21.05 22.20 5.81
C THR A 182 19.86 22.56 4.92
N ILE A 183 19.74 21.88 3.78
CA ILE A 183 18.61 22.06 2.85
C ILE A 183 17.30 21.54 3.47
N LEU A 184 17.32 20.37 4.11
CA LEU A 184 16.14 19.78 4.75
C LEU A 184 15.55 20.68 5.83
N ARG A 185 16.40 21.32 6.66
CA ARG A 185 15.95 22.28 7.66
C ARG A 185 15.22 23.45 7.01
N ARG A 186 15.82 24.07 5.99
CA ARG A 186 15.23 25.19 5.25
C ARG A 186 13.89 24.80 4.62
N LEU A 187 13.84 23.68 3.89
CA LEU A 187 12.63 23.21 3.21
C LEU A 187 11.47 22.91 4.19
N ARG A 188 11.77 22.44 5.39
CA ARG A 188 10.77 22.18 6.44
C ARG A 188 10.25 23.46 7.07
N GLU A 189 11.11 24.45 7.27
CA GLU A 189 10.75 25.75 7.85
C GLU A 189 9.90 26.58 6.86
N GLU A 190 10.32 26.65 5.60
CA GLU A 190 9.63 27.45 4.56
C GLU A 190 8.29 26.87 4.14
N TYR A 191 8.13 25.53 4.20
CA TYR A 191 6.97 24.84 3.63
C TYR A 191 6.39 23.76 4.57
N SER A 192 6.33 23.99 5.89
CA SER A 192 5.95 22.97 6.90
C SER A 192 4.75 22.11 6.51
N ASP A 193 3.60 22.71 6.17
CA ASP A 193 2.37 21.94 5.88
C ASP A 193 2.45 21.22 4.52
N ALA A 194 3.02 21.88 3.51
CA ALA A 194 3.24 21.29 2.20
C ALA A 194 4.33 20.19 2.22
N TRP A 195 5.28 20.25 3.16
CA TRP A 195 6.32 19.25 3.35
C TRP A 195 5.75 17.96 3.93
N LYS A 196 4.86 18.10 4.93
CA LYS A 196 4.18 16.96 5.57
C LYS A 196 3.32 16.17 4.59
N SER A 197 2.65 16.85 3.64
CA SER A 197 1.80 16.19 2.64
C SER A 197 2.56 15.55 1.46
N LYS A 198 3.84 15.86 1.25
CA LYS A 198 4.66 15.24 0.18
C LYS A 198 4.98 13.77 0.48
N GLY A 199 4.87 12.91 -0.53
CA GLY A 199 5.42 11.55 -0.47
C GLY A 199 6.95 11.53 -0.53
N VAL A 200 7.55 10.37 -0.24
CA VAL A 200 9.02 10.19 -0.16
C VAL A 200 9.75 10.66 -1.42
N ALA A 201 9.32 10.21 -2.59
CA ALA A 201 9.94 10.59 -3.86
C ALA A 201 9.91 12.11 -4.09
N ALA A 202 8.79 12.76 -3.75
CA ALA A 202 8.65 14.21 -3.91
C ALA A 202 9.53 15.01 -2.93
N ARG A 203 9.77 14.50 -1.72
CA ARG A 203 10.70 15.12 -0.75
C ARG A 203 12.14 15.04 -1.23
N TRP A 204 12.58 13.87 -1.68
CA TRP A 204 13.94 13.70 -2.23
C TRP A 204 14.15 14.51 -3.50
N MET A 205 13.17 14.56 -4.39
CA MET A 205 13.21 15.43 -5.57
C MET A 205 13.35 16.91 -5.21
N ALA A 206 12.79 17.37 -4.09
CA ALA A 206 12.98 18.75 -3.64
C ALA A 206 14.42 18.99 -3.17
N VAL A 207 15.01 18.03 -2.44
CA VAL A 207 16.42 18.12 -2.00
C VAL A 207 17.36 18.14 -3.21
N PHE A 208 17.22 17.20 -4.15
CA PHE A 208 18.11 17.09 -5.32
C PHE A 208 18.00 18.26 -6.31
N LYS A 209 16.96 19.08 -6.21
CA LYS A 209 16.85 20.33 -6.99
C LYS A 209 17.70 21.47 -6.41
N GLU A 210 17.96 21.43 -5.11
CA GLU A 210 18.63 22.49 -4.37
C GLU A 210 20.12 22.20 -4.15
N VAL A 211 20.51 20.93 -4.18
CA VAL A 211 21.90 20.53 -3.92
C VAL A 211 22.30 19.29 -4.72
N ASP A 212 23.56 19.30 -5.17
CA ASP A 212 24.20 18.15 -5.79
C ASP A 212 24.81 17.23 -4.70
N VAL A 213 24.20 16.07 -4.53
CA VAL A 213 24.59 15.03 -3.56
C VAL A 213 24.61 13.67 -4.28
N PRO A 214 25.62 13.43 -5.13
CA PRO A 214 25.63 12.30 -6.08
C PRO A 214 25.62 10.93 -5.40
N ASN A 215 26.25 10.76 -4.23
CA ASN A 215 26.24 9.48 -3.51
C ASN A 215 24.85 9.19 -2.91
N MET A 216 24.20 10.18 -2.31
CA MET A 216 22.80 10.07 -1.86
C MET A 216 21.83 9.81 -3.01
N LEU A 217 22.01 10.49 -4.14
CA LEU A 217 21.22 10.27 -5.34
C LEU A 217 21.37 8.84 -5.85
N SER A 218 22.58 8.28 -5.81
CA SER A 218 22.85 6.88 -6.16
C SER A 218 22.09 5.90 -5.26
N ILE A 219 22.12 6.12 -3.93
CA ILE A 219 21.35 5.34 -2.95
C ILE A 219 19.85 5.42 -3.27
N MET A 220 19.31 6.63 -3.43
CA MET A 220 17.87 6.82 -3.67
C MET A 220 17.41 6.25 -5.01
N ARG A 221 18.24 6.32 -6.07
CA ARG A 221 17.95 5.67 -7.36
C ARG A 221 17.83 4.16 -7.20
N HIS A 222 18.71 3.54 -6.43
CA HIS A 222 18.64 2.11 -6.16
C HIS A 222 17.37 1.76 -5.39
N ILE A 223 17.11 2.45 -4.28
CA ILE A 223 15.97 2.18 -3.39
C ILE A 223 14.63 2.39 -4.12
N LEU A 224 14.46 3.49 -4.83
CA LEU A 224 13.20 3.79 -5.55
C LEU A 224 12.98 2.90 -6.78
N SER A 225 13.99 2.12 -7.20
CA SER A 225 13.81 1.09 -8.22
C SER A 225 13.24 -0.22 -7.67
N ILE A 226 13.24 -0.39 -6.34
CA ILE A 226 12.66 -1.55 -5.67
C ILE A 226 11.16 -1.31 -5.51
N PRO A 227 10.29 -2.13 -6.14
CA PRO A 227 8.85 -1.99 -5.98
C PRO A 227 8.44 -2.29 -4.53
N ALA A 228 7.50 -1.51 -3.99
CA ALA A 228 7.00 -1.70 -2.63
C ALA A 228 6.15 -2.97 -2.47
N SER A 229 5.43 -3.37 -3.52
CA SER A 229 4.60 -4.58 -3.53
C SER A 229 4.58 -5.25 -4.90
N THR A 230 4.16 -6.51 -4.95
CA THR A 230 3.89 -7.20 -6.21
C THR A 230 2.68 -6.64 -6.94
N GLY A 231 1.81 -5.86 -6.28
CA GLY A 231 0.60 -5.29 -6.86
C GLY A 231 0.84 -4.45 -8.11
N TYR A 232 1.99 -3.75 -8.20
CA TYR A 232 2.38 -3.06 -9.43
C TYR A 232 2.61 -4.04 -10.59
N VAL A 233 3.38 -5.11 -10.35
CA VAL A 233 3.70 -6.13 -11.35
C VAL A 233 2.45 -6.94 -11.72
N GLU A 234 1.62 -7.30 -10.75
CA GLU A 234 0.35 -7.99 -10.97
C GLU A 234 -0.62 -7.17 -11.81
N ARG A 235 -0.66 -5.84 -11.63
CA ARG A 235 -1.45 -4.95 -12.50
C ARG A 235 -0.94 -4.96 -13.94
N ILE A 236 0.38 -5.03 -14.14
CA ILE A 236 0.97 -5.20 -15.47
C ILE A 236 0.52 -6.54 -16.05
N PHE A 237 0.60 -7.64 -15.30
CA PHE A 237 0.17 -8.96 -15.78
C PHE A 237 -1.33 -9.04 -16.07
N SER A 238 -2.17 -8.42 -15.24
CA SER A 238 -3.62 -8.32 -15.50
C SER A 238 -3.89 -7.56 -16.81
N ARG A 239 -3.25 -6.40 -17.01
CA ARG A 239 -3.34 -5.63 -18.26
C ARG A 239 -2.81 -6.41 -19.45
N MET A 240 -1.73 -7.15 -19.27
CA MET A 240 -1.14 -8.00 -20.30
C MET A 240 -2.10 -9.12 -20.70
N THR A 241 -2.68 -9.83 -19.73
CA THR A 241 -3.64 -10.93 -19.95
C THR A 241 -4.89 -10.43 -20.68
N ASN A 242 -5.41 -9.26 -20.32
CA ASN A 242 -6.56 -8.66 -21.03
C ASN A 242 -6.25 -8.33 -22.49
N LYS A 243 -5.00 -7.95 -22.80
CA LYS A 243 -4.57 -7.62 -24.17
C LYS A 243 -4.13 -8.86 -24.96
N TRP A 244 -3.65 -9.88 -24.27
CA TRP A 244 -3.15 -11.15 -24.78
C TRP A 244 -4.17 -12.27 -24.50
N SER A 245 -5.38 -12.14 -25.03
CA SER A 245 -6.39 -13.20 -25.03
C SER A 245 -6.36 -13.99 -26.35
N ASP A 246 -6.91 -15.20 -26.37
CA ASP A 246 -6.99 -16.05 -27.56
C ASP A 246 -7.68 -15.36 -28.76
N CYS A 247 -8.57 -14.41 -28.47
CA CYS A 247 -9.27 -13.58 -29.45
C CYS A 247 -8.34 -12.54 -30.14
N ARG A 248 -7.22 -12.17 -29.49
CA ARG A 248 -6.22 -11.20 -29.95
C ARG A 248 -4.85 -11.85 -30.27
N SER A 249 -4.86 -13.14 -30.58
CA SER A 249 -3.70 -14.02 -30.81
C SER A 249 -2.73 -13.66 -31.95
N ARG A 250 -2.74 -12.43 -32.49
CA ARG A 250 -1.86 -11.98 -33.58
C ARG A 250 -0.93 -10.81 -33.23
N CYS A 251 -0.94 -10.31 -32.00
CA CYS A 251 -0.01 -9.25 -31.59
C CYS A 251 1.38 -9.83 -31.29
N SER A 252 2.44 -9.21 -31.78
CA SER A 252 3.80 -9.57 -31.40
C SER A 252 4.08 -9.18 -29.95
N VAL A 253 5.03 -9.89 -29.31
CA VAL A 253 5.51 -9.55 -27.95
C VAL A 253 5.93 -8.08 -27.86
N GLU A 254 6.61 -7.59 -28.90
CA GLU A 254 7.12 -6.21 -28.97
C GLU A 254 6.00 -5.16 -29.04
N LEU A 255 4.92 -5.47 -29.77
CA LEU A 255 3.74 -4.60 -29.83
C LEU A 255 3.07 -4.51 -28.46
N ILE A 256 2.84 -5.65 -27.80
CA ILE A 256 2.23 -5.68 -26.47
C ILE A 256 3.10 -4.95 -25.45
N ARG A 257 4.43 -5.15 -25.49
CA ARG A 257 5.37 -4.42 -24.64
C ARG A 257 5.26 -2.91 -24.86
N SER A 258 5.27 -2.46 -26.10
CA SER A 258 5.18 -1.04 -26.46
C SER A 258 3.85 -0.44 -26.00
N GLU A 259 2.75 -1.17 -26.18
CA GLU A 259 1.42 -0.74 -25.76
C GLU A 259 1.30 -0.63 -24.23
N LEU A 260 1.87 -1.59 -23.49
CA LEU A 260 1.95 -1.55 -22.03
C LEU A 260 2.77 -0.35 -21.56
N LEU A 261 3.92 -0.08 -22.16
CA LEU A 261 4.75 1.10 -21.84
C LEU A 261 3.95 2.39 -22.01
N ILE A 262 3.19 2.53 -23.10
CA ILE A 262 2.35 3.72 -23.29
C ILE A 262 1.25 3.78 -22.23
N THR A 263 0.50 2.69 -22.03
CA THR A 263 -0.66 2.67 -21.12
C THR A 263 -0.27 2.83 -19.63
N LEU A 264 0.98 2.51 -19.27
CA LEU A 264 1.47 2.57 -17.88
C LEU A 264 2.18 3.89 -17.56
N ASN A 265 2.82 4.53 -18.55
CA ASN A 265 3.63 5.73 -18.31
C ASN A 265 2.94 7.03 -18.70
N PHE A 266 1.88 6.98 -19.51
CA PHE A 266 1.07 8.17 -19.83
C PHE A 266 -0.25 8.13 -19.07
N GLU A 267 -0.38 9.03 -18.08
CA GLU A 267 -1.64 9.23 -17.33
C GLU A 267 -2.66 10.07 -18.12
N GLN A 268 -2.24 10.65 -19.25
CA GLN A 268 -3.04 11.51 -20.10
C GLN A 268 -4.21 10.76 -20.74
N THR A 269 -5.34 11.45 -20.88
CA THR A 269 -6.43 10.98 -21.74
C THR A 269 -6.00 10.97 -23.21
N CYS A 270 -6.67 10.19 -24.06
CA CYS A 270 -6.34 10.15 -25.49
C CYS A 270 -6.29 11.54 -26.17
N PRO A 271 -7.20 12.49 -25.90
CA PRO A 271 -7.12 13.84 -26.46
C PRO A 271 -5.91 14.65 -25.97
N GLU A 272 -5.56 14.54 -24.70
CA GLU A 272 -4.40 15.23 -24.11
C GLU A 272 -3.08 14.65 -24.65
N PHE A 273 -3.02 13.32 -24.76
CA PHE A 273 -1.89 12.63 -25.36
C PHE A 273 -1.71 13.04 -26.82
N HIS A 274 -2.79 13.07 -27.61
CA HIS A 274 -2.75 13.52 -28.99
C HIS A 274 -2.21 14.96 -29.11
N THR A 275 -2.72 15.86 -28.27
CA THR A 275 -2.26 17.26 -28.25
C THR A 275 -0.79 17.37 -27.86
N THR A 276 -0.33 16.54 -26.92
CA THR A 276 1.07 16.51 -26.47
C THR A 276 1.97 15.96 -27.58
N ALA A 277 1.59 14.84 -28.19
CA ALA A 277 2.33 14.20 -29.28
C ALA A 277 2.46 15.12 -30.51
N LEU A 278 1.46 15.95 -30.81
CA LEU A 278 1.53 16.92 -31.91
C LEU A 278 2.59 18.02 -31.68
N LYS A 279 2.92 18.32 -30.42
CA LYS A 279 3.95 19.31 -30.07
C LYS A 279 5.37 18.73 -30.08
N ASP A 280 5.48 17.41 -30.01
CA ASP A 280 6.76 16.71 -30.01
C ASP A 280 7.22 16.40 -31.45
N LYS A 281 8.08 17.29 -31.98
CA LYS A 281 8.62 17.17 -33.34
C LYS A 281 9.51 15.94 -33.52
N GLU A 282 10.21 15.50 -32.47
CA GLU A 282 11.08 14.33 -32.55
C GLU A 282 10.26 13.06 -32.63
N LEU A 283 9.23 12.92 -31.79
CA LEU A 283 8.29 11.81 -31.83
C LEU A 283 7.59 11.73 -33.19
N LEU A 284 7.11 12.85 -33.74
CA LEU A 284 6.46 12.87 -35.06
C LEU A 284 7.43 12.49 -36.20
N SER A 285 8.69 12.93 -36.12
CA SER A 285 9.74 12.57 -37.08
C SER A 285 10.05 11.07 -37.02
N ALA A 286 10.22 10.53 -35.81
CA ALA A 286 10.45 9.10 -35.58
C ALA A 286 9.26 8.26 -36.05
N ALA A 287 8.03 8.69 -35.77
CA ALA A 287 6.81 8.02 -36.19
C ALA A 287 6.65 8.00 -37.72
N ARG A 288 7.07 9.06 -38.43
CA ARG A 288 7.05 9.11 -39.90
C ARG A 288 8.23 8.38 -40.55
N SER A 289 9.27 8.09 -39.79
CA SER A 289 10.48 7.45 -40.31
C SER A 289 10.20 6.03 -40.80
N ASN A 290 10.74 5.69 -41.98
CA ASN A 290 10.72 4.32 -42.48
C ASN A 290 11.74 3.41 -41.76
N LYS A 291 12.64 3.97 -40.93
CA LYS A 291 13.67 3.21 -40.19
C LYS A 291 13.09 2.13 -39.27
N LYS A 292 11.82 2.26 -38.88
CA LYS A 292 11.12 1.29 -38.02
C LYS A 292 10.64 0.03 -38.75
N TYR A 293 10.66 0.01 -40.09
CA TYR A 293 10.26 -1.13 -40.89
C TYR A 293 11.49 -1.86 -41.41
N SER A 294 11.94 -2.91 -40.71
CA SER A 294 13.13 -3.70 -41.08
C SER A 294 13.04 -4.36 -42.47
N TRP A 295 11.82 -4.56 -42.97
CA TRP A 295 11.53 -5.16 -44.28
C TRP A 295 11.57 -4.14 -45.44
N LYS A 296 11.52 -2.83 -45.16
CA LYS A 296 11.74 -1.79 -46.17
C LYS A 296 13.24 -1.50 -46.25
N LYS A 297 13.97 -2.25 -47.09
CA LYS A 297 15.34 -1.87 -47.47
C LYS A 297 15.32 -0.52 -48.23
N LYS A 298 16.33 0.31 -47.97
CA LYS A 298 16.53 1.62 -48.61
C LYS A 298 16.58 1.52 -50.13
#